data_AF-A0A260ZCL9-F1
#
_entry.id   AF-A0A260ZCL9-F1
#
_cell.length_a   1.000
_cell.length_b   1.000
_cell.length_c   1.000
_cell.angle_alpha   90.00
_cell.angle_beta   90.00
_cell.angle_gamma   90.00
#
_symmetry.space_group_name_H-M   'P 1'
#
loop_
_entity.id
_entity.type
_entity.pdbx_description
1 polymer ?
#
loop_
_entity_poly.entity_id
_entity_poly.type
_entity_poly.pdbx_seq_one_letter_code
_entity_poly.pdbx_strand_id
1 'polypeptide(L)'
;MLLMAYHCLYPEHLFLCRGNHEDYNTTMTYGFYDECHLKYEKKGFLVWLHIINAFNHLPFAALIFGRVLCMHGGISPHIKTLDDIDSMVTGGHRWHANGRMVTIFSAANYLGMGNDTCVLRIDEQKTVQFSLLRPVKKSRKH
;
A
#
# COMPACT_ATOMS: atom_id res chain seq x y z
N MET A 1 8.42 7.32 5.66
CA MET A 1 8.36 8.18 6.88
C MET A 1 7.33 9.32 6.80
N LEU A 2 7.07 9.93 5.63
CA LEU A 2 6.08 11.02 5.50
C LEU A 2 4.68 10.66 6.03
N LEU A 3 4.15 9.49 5.65
CA LEU A 3 2.80 9.07 6.07
C LEU A 3 2.68 8.90 7.59
N MET A 4 3.73 8.40 8.25
CA MET A 4 3.76 8.29 9.71
C MET A 4 3.76 9.66 10.38
N ALA A 5 4.51 10.62 9.83
CA ALA A 5 4.49 12.01 10.33
C ALA A 5 3.09 12.63 10.18
N TYR A 6 2.42 12.43 9.05
CA TYR A 6 1.05 12.92 8.88
C TYR A 6 0.04 12.20 9.77
N HIS A 7 0.22 10.90 10.05
CA HIS A 7 -0.61 10.20 11.02
C HIS A 7 -0.49 10.84 12.41
N CYS A 8 0.73 11.20 12.83
CA CYS A 8 0.93 11.92 14.09
C CYS A 8 0.34 13.33 14.09
N LEU A 9 0.41 14.05 12.97
CA LEU A 9 -0.11 15.43 12.86
C LEU A 9 -1.64 15.48 12.71
N TYR A 10 -2.24 14.48 12.07
CA TYR A 10 -3.67 14.43 11.75
C TYR A 10 -4.29 13.07 12.10
N PRO A 11 -4.26 12.65 13.38
CA PRO A 11 -4.65 11.30 13.80
C PRO A 11 -6.12 10.96 13.54
N GLU A 12 -6.99 11.97 13.44
CA GLU A 12 -8.41 11.80 13.13
C GLU A 12 -8.74 11.81 11.63
N HIS A 13 -7.75 12.09 10.78
CA HIS A 13 -7.95 12.28 9.33
C HIS A 13 -7.13 11.31 8.49
N LEU A 14 -5.99 10.85 8.99
CA LEU A 14 -5.12 9.91 8.30
C LEU A 14 -4.95 8.64 9.13
N PHE A 15 -5.38 7.53 8.56
CA PHE A 15 -5.30 6.21 9.16
C PHE A 15 -4.40 5.31 8.31
N LEU A 16 -3.57 4.52 8.97
CA LEU A 16 -2.68 3.56 8.32
C LEU A 16 -3.07 2.15 8.77
N CYS A 17 -3.26 1.24 7.83
CA CYS A 17 -3.39 -0.18 8.12
C CYS A 17 -2.04 -0.87 7.88
N ARG A 18 -1.78 -1.95 8.62
CA ARG A 18 -0.58 -2.77 8.47
C ARG A 18 -0.70 -3.64 7.22
N GLY A 19 0.30 -3.57 6.34
CA GLY A 19 0.47 -4.52 5.25
C GLY A 19 1.54 -5.57 5.53
N ASN A 20 1.74 -6.46 4.56
CA ASN A 20 2.71 -7.55 4.68
C ASN A 20 4.16 -7.10 4.49
N HIS A 21 4.40 -5.86 4.04
CA HIS A 21 5.74 -5.27 3.97
C HIS A 21 6.10 -4.49 5.24
N GLU A 22 5.15 -4.31 6.15
CA GLU A 22 5.32 -3.67 7.45
C GLU A 22 5.62 -4.71 8.54
N ASP A 23 6.58 -5.60 8.28
CA ASP A 23 7.09 -6.59 9.24
C ASP A 23 8.62 -6.75 9.19
N TYR A 24 9.17 -7.36 10.23
CA TYR A 24 10.61 -7.55 10.40
C TYR A 24 11.26 -8.32 9.25
N ASN A 25 10.70 -9.46 8.84
CA ASN A 25 11.31 -10.36 7.87
C ASN A 25 11.26 -9.77 6.47
N THR A 26 10.11 -9.22 6.08
CA THR A 26 9.94 -8.65 4.74
C THR A 26 10.81 -7.40 4.59
N THR A 27 10.84 -6.51 5.59
CA THR A 27 11.70 -5.31 5.50
C THR A 27 13.20 -5.62 5.50
N MET A 28 13.62 -6.69 6.18
CA MET A 28 15.00 -7.18 6.15
C MET A 28 15.39 -7.73 4.78
N THR A 29 14.45 -8.36 4.08
CA THR A 29 14.71 -9.08 2.82
C THR A 29 14.55 -8.18 1.59
N TYR A 30 13.56 -7.28 1.60
CA TYR A 30 13.14 -6.53 0.40
C TYR A 30 13.59 -5.06 0.40
N GLY A 31 14.80 -4.80 0.88
CA GLY A 31 15.54 -3.56 0.66
C GLY A 31 15.30 -2.41 1.65
N PHE A 32 14.26 -2.47 2.49
CA PHE A 32 14.00 -1.37 3.45
C PHE A 32 15.09 -1.27 4.53
N TYR A 33 15.60 -2.42 5.01
CA TYR A 33 16.73 -2.48 5.93
C TYR A 33 18.00 -1.86 5.31
N ASP A 34 18.32 -2.23 4.07
CA ASP A 34 19.48 -1.71 3.35
C ASP A 34 19.36 -0.21 3.07
N GLU A 35 18.16 0.26 2.72
CA GLU A 35 17.88 1.68 2.52
C GLU A 35 18.13 2.48 3.81
N CYS A 36 17.74 1.95 4.97
CA CYS A 36 18.01 2.59 6.25
C CYS A 36 19.52 2.67 6.53
N HIS A 37 20.29 1.62 6.23
CA HIS A 37 21.74 1.62 6.39
C HIS A 37 22.44 2.59 5.43
N LEU A 38 21.98 2.64 4.19
CA LEU A 38 22.53 3.54 3.17
C LEU A 38 22.29 5.01 3.54
N LYS A 39 21.11 5.35 4.07
CA LYS A 39 20.71 6.75 4.37
C LYS A 39 21.19 7.26 5.72
N TYR A 40 21.29 6.38 6.72
CA TYR A 40 21.58 6.77 8.11
C TYR A 40 22.88 6.17 8.65
N GLU A 41 23.65 5.49 7.79
CA GLU A 41 24.96 4.92 8.09
C GLU A 41 24.93 4.08 9.38
N LYS A 42 25.75 4.44 10.37
CA LYS A 42 25.85 3.76 11.67
C LYS A 42 24.55 3.73 12.47
N LYS A 43 23.58 4.59 12.15
CA LYS A 43 22.26 4.65 12.80
C LYS A 43 21.19 3.87 12.04
N GLY A 44 21.51 3.30 10.88
CA GLY A 44 20.54 2.60 10.03
C GLY A 44 19.77 1.51 10.76
N PHE A 45 20.46 0.66 11.53
CA PHE A 45 19.84 -0.37 12.35
C PHE A 45 18.83 0.21 13.36
N LEU A 46 19.19 1.27 14.08
CA LEU A 46 18.29 1.87 15.08
C LEU A 46 17.07 2.51 14.42
N VAL A 47 17.26 3.21 13.30
CA VAL A 47 16.15 3.81 12.53
C VAL A 47 15.20 2.72 12.05
N TRP A 48 15.73 1.66 11.45
CA TRP A 48 14.93 0.53 10.97
C TRP A 48 14.16 -0.12 12.12
N LEU A 49 14.83 -0.42 13.25
CA LEU A 49 14.21 -1.04 14.42
C LEU A 49 13.07 -0.19 15.01
N HIS A 50 13.26 1.13 15.11
CA HIS A 50 12.20 2.03 15.57
C HIS A 50 10.99 2.05 14.63
N ILE A 51 11.22 1.99 13.32
CA ILE A 51 10.13 1.92 12.33
C ILE A 51 9.40 0.58 12.43
N ILE A 52 10.11 -0.54 12.61
CA ILE A 52 9.48 -1.84 12.84
C ILE A 52 8.62 -1.82 14.11
N ASN A 53 9.12 -1.21 15.19
CA ASN A 53 8.33 -1.06 16.41
C ASN A 53 7.07 -0.23 16.17
N ALA A 54 7.13 0.82 15.35
CA ALA A 54 5.93 1.56 14.96
C ALA A 54 4.97 0.71 14.11
N PHE A 55 5.47 -0.06 13.14
CA PHE A 55 4.67 -0.97 12.32
C PHE A 55 3.92 -2.03 13.15
N ASN A 56 4.50 -2.50 14.25
CA ASN A 56 3.85 -3.45 15.15
C ASN A 56 2.61 -2.89 15.86
N HIS A 57 2.40 -1.58 15.85
CA HIS A 57 1.23 -0.92 16.43
C HIS A 57 0.17 -0.52 15.39
N LEU A 58 0.42 -0.77 14.09
CA LEU A 58 -0.56 -0.47 13.05
C LEU A 58 -1.73 -1.48 13.10
N PRO A 59 -2.98 -1.02 12.97
CA PRO A 59 -4.15 -1.90 12.90
C PRO A 59 -4.12 -2.75 11.63
N PHE A 60 -4.64 -3.97 11.69
CA PHE A 60 -4.72 -4.84 10.51
C PHE A 60 -5.84 -4.46 9.52
N ALA A 61 -6.88 -3.81 10.02
CA ALA A 61 -8.06 -3.44 9.23
C ALA A 61 -8.75 -2.20 9.80
N ALA A 62 -9.54 -1.53 8.96
CA ALA A 62 -10.42 -0.44 9.31
C ALA A 62 -11.84 -0.73 8.82
N LEU A 63 -12.84 -0.35 9.60
CA LEU A 63 -14.25 -0.45 9.23
C LEU A 63 -14.80 0.95 8.95
N ILE A 64 -15.07 1.24 7.67
CA ILE A 64 -15.54 2.54 7.21
C ILE A 64 -17.07 2.56 7.25
N PHE A 65 -17.64 3.58 7.90
CA PHE A 65 -19.09 3.78 8.07
C PHE A 65 -19.86 2.54 8.55
N GLY A 66 -19.20 1.66 9.33
CA GLY A 66 -19.79 0.43 9.86
C GLY A 66 -20.14 -0.64 8.81
N ARG A 67 -19.70 -0.48 7.55
CA ARG A 67 -20.13 -1.35 6.44
C ARG A 67 -19.03 -1.80 5.50
N VAL A 68 -18.00 -1.00 5.30
CA VAL A 68 -16.92 -1.32 4.35
C VAL A 68 -15.68 -1.71 5.13
N LEU A 69 -15.34 -3.00 5.11
CA LEU A 69 -14.10 -3.50 5.68
C LEU A 69 -12.94 -3.23 4.72
N CYS A 70 -11.96 -2.45 5.17
CA CYS A 70 -10.73 -2.17 4.46
C CYS A 70 -9.56 -2.83 5.20
N MET A 71 -8.74 -3.57 4.48
CA MET A 71 -7.55 -4.21 5.01
C MET A 71 -6.55 -4.38 3.89
N HIS A 72 -5.28 -4.52 4.24
CA HIS A 72 -4.30 -4.98 3.27
C HIS A 72 -4.69 -6.40 2.82
N GLY A 73 -4.72 -6.62 1.51
CA GLY A 73 -4.91 -7.97 0.99
C GLY A 73 -3.75 -8.86 1.41
N GLY A 74 -4.00 -10.13 1.73
CA GLY A 74 -2.95 -11.06 2.15
C GLY A 74 -2.87 -12.26 1.24
N ILE A 75 -1.94 -12.26 0.27
CA ILE A 75 -1.22 -13.45 -0.25
C ILE A 75 0.07 -12.90 -0.92
N SER A 76 1.25 -12.89 -0.29
CA SER A 76 2.21 -14.00 -0.12
C SER A 76 2.83 -14.47 -1.47
N PRO A 77 4.14 -14.82 -1.53
CA PRO A 77 5.04 -14.69 -2.70
C PRO A 77 4.81 -15.66 -3.87
N HIS A 78 3.67 -16.33 -3.90
CA HIS A 78 3.25 -17.27 -4.93
C HIS A 78 1.76 -17.17 -5.19
N ILE A 79 1.21 -15.95 -5.32
CA ILE A 79 -0.14 -15.83 -5.93
C ILE A 79 -0.09 -16.67 -7.22
N LYS A 80 -1.00 -17.65 -7.36
CA LYS A 80 -1.04 -18.66 -8.42
C LYS A 80 -2.48 -18.94 -8.83
N THR A 81 -3.17 -17.89 -9.29
CA THR A 81 -4.57 -17.73 -9.71
C THR A 81 -5.47 -17.03 -8.68
N LEU A 82 -6.26 -15.98 -8.98
CA LEU A 82 -7.07 -15.68 -10.18
C LEU A 82 -6.55 -14.57 -11.14
N ASP A 83 -6.02 -14.82 -12.34
CA ASP A 83 -4.66 -15.27 -12.67
C ASP A 83 -3.60 -14.25 -12.18
N ASP A 84 -3.21 -14.47 -10.92
CA ASP A 84 -2.33 -13.67 -10.04
C ASP A 84 -2.85 -12.29 -9.64
N ILE A 85 -4.18 -12.23 -9.61
CA ILE A 85 -4.99 -11.02 -9.45
C ILE A 85 -4.75 -10.12 -10.68
N ASP A 86 -4.78 -10.82 -11.83
CA ASP A 86 -4.55 -10.48 -13.25
C ASP A 86 -3.50 -9.40 -13.52
N SER A 87 -2.26 -9.78 -13.16
CA SER A 87 -1.00 -9.04 -13.30
C SER A 87 -0.96 -7.70 -12.57
N MET A 88 -1.43 -7.71 -11.32
CA MET A 88 -1.37 -6.61 -10.35
C MET A 88 -2.09 -5.35 -10.83
N VAL A 89 -3.35 -5.58 -11.16
CA VAL A 89 -4.40 -4.56 -11.24
C VAL A 89 -4.20 -3.58 -12.41
N THR A 90 -4.14 -4.14 -13.63
CA THR A 90 -4.30 -3.39 -14.89
C THR A 90 -5.55 -2.48 -14.79
N GLY A 91 -5.37 -1.15 -14.84
CA GLY A 91 -6.45 -0.17 -14.61
C GLY A 91 -6.68 0.27 -13.15
N GLY A 92 -5.82 -0.15 -12.21
CA GLY A 92 -5.72 0.33 -10.83
C GLY A 92 -6.73 -0.25 -9.83
N HIS A 93 -7.86 -0.84 -10.27
CA HIS A 93 -8.81 -1.54 -9.38
C HIS A 93 -9.52 -2.72 -10.07
N ARG A 94 -10.12 -3.63 -9.30
CA ARG A 94 -10.94 -4.74 -9.82
C ARG A 94 -12.02 -5.20 -8.84
N TRP A 95 -13.22 -5.45 -9.37
CA TRP A 95 -14.33 -6.04 -8.63
C TRP A 95 -14.32 -7.57 -8.67
N HIS A 96 -14.72 -8.17 -7.56
CA HIS A 96 -14.82 -9.61 -7.33
C HIS A 96 -16.12 -9.94 -6.57
N ALA A 97 -16.41 -11.24 -6.42
CA ALA A 97 -17.49 -11.76 -5.58
C ALA A 97 -18.87 -11.10 -5.83
N ASN A 98 -19.21 -10.87 -7.12
CA ASN A 98 -20.43 -10.19 -7.57
C ASN A 98 -20.59 -8.78 -6.99
N GLY A 99 -19.50 -7.99 -7.03
CA GLY A 99 -19.51 -6.59 -6.58
C GLY A 99 -19.39 -6.41 -5.06
N ARG A 100 -19.08 -7.49 -4.32
CA ARG A 100 -18.95 -7.44 -2.85
C ARG A 100 -17.52 -7.24 -2.37
N MET A 101 -16.54 -7.37 -3.24
CA MET A 101 -15.13 -7.17 -2.93
C MET A 101 -14.46 -6.39 -4.05
N VAL A 102 -13.63 -5.42 -3.68
CA VAL A 102 -12.81 -4.66 -4.63
C VAL A 102 -11.35 -4.70 -4.21
N THR A 103 -10.48 -4.96 -5.18
CA THR A 103 -9.02 -4.83 -5.04
C THR A 103 -8.60 -3.49 -5.61
N ILE A 104 -7.74 -2.74 -4.91
CA ILE A 104 -7.22 -1.43 -5.33
C ILE A 104 -5.70 -1.47 -5.27
N PHE A 105 -5.04 -0.86 -6.26
CA PHE A 105 -3.59 -0.74 -6.30
C PHE A 105 -3.17 0.71 -6.54
N SER A 106 -2.35 1.25 -5.64
CA SER A 106 -2.02 2.69 -5.61
C SER A 106 -0.58 3.01 -6.01
N ALA A 107 0.15 2.05 -6.59
CA ALA A 107 1.51 2.26 -7.12
C ALA A 107 1.54 2.04 -8.65
N ALA A 108 1.62 3.11 -9.42
CA ALA A 108 1.65 3.05 -10.89
C ALA A 108 2.97 2.46 -11.41
N ASN A 109 2.90 1.65 -12.49
CA ASN A 109 4.03 0.97 -13.12
C ASN A 109 4.93 0.20 -12.14
N TYR A 110 4.32 -0.49 -11.19
CA TYR A 110 5.02 -1.24 -10.17
C TYR A 110 5.92 -2.30 -10.79
N LEU A 111 7.22 -2.27 -10.45
CA LEU A 111 8.26 -3.14 -11.02
C LEU A 111 8.26 -3.23 -12.57
N GLY A 112 7.80 -2.18 -13.25
CA GLY A 112 7.72 -2.16 -14.72
C GLY A 112 6.51 -2.88 -15.32
N MET A 113 5.51 -3.23 -14.50
CA MET A 113 4.32 -3.99 -14.91
C MET A 113 3.28 -3.15 -15.70
N GLY A 114 3.46 -1.83 -15.83
CA GLY A 114 2.59 -0.97 -16.65
C GLY A 114 1.20 -0.70 -16.09
N ASN A 115 0.93 -1.03 -14.83
CA ASN A 115 -0.37 -0.81 -14.19
C ASN A 115 -0.63 0.68 -13.86
N ASP A 116 -1.92 1.06 -13.82
CA ASP A 116 -2.37 2.37 -13.34
C ASP A 116 -2.44 2.39 -11.81
N THR A 117 -2.43 3.58 -11.23
CA THR A 117 -2.78 3.81 -9.81
C THR A 117 -4.28 4.05 -9.70
N CYS A 118 -4.88 3.56 -8.62
CA CYS A 118 -6.22 3.94 -8.21
C CYS A 118 -6.27 4.41 -6.75
N VAL A 119 -7.18 5.36 -6.51
CA VAL A 119 -7.66 5.76 -5.19
C VAL A 119 -9.18 5.58 -5.17
N LEU A 120 -9.69 4.93 -4.12
CA LEU A 120 -11.11 4.80 -3.85
C LEU A 120 -11.58 5.96 -2.95
N ARG A 121 -12.65 6.63 -3.37
CA ARG A 121 -13.36 7.61 -2.56
C ARG A 121 -14.72 7.03 -2.17
N ILE A 122 -15.03 7.13 -0.87
CA ILE A 122 -16.32 6.76 -0.29
C ILE A 122 -16.88 8.01 0.37
N ASP A 123 -18.11 8.42 0.03
CA ASP A 123 -18.80 9.54 0.68
C ASP A 123 -19.73 9.07 1.80
N GLU A 124 -20.34 10.03 2.52
CA GLU A 124 -21.27 9.74 3.63
C GLU A 124 -22.55 9.01 3.16
N GLN A 125 -22.94 9.23 1.90
CA GLN A 125 -24.02 8.53 1.23
C GLN A 125 -23.62 7.11 0.79
N LYS A 126 -22.36 6.72 1.03
CA LYS A 126 -21.75 5.43 0.69
C LYS A 126 -21.60 5.21 -0.81
N THR A 127 -21.59 6.29 -1.58
CA THR A 127 -21.21 6.28 -2.99
C THR A 127 -19.73 5.92 -3.10
N VAL A 128 -19.42 5.01 -4.02
CA VAL A 128 -18.06 4.54 -4.28
C VAL A 128 -17.59 5.14 -5.60
N GLN A 129 -16.47 5.86 -5.60
CA GLN A 129 -15.87 6.48 -6.78
C GLN A 129 -14.39 6.10 -6.93
N PHE A 130 -13.97 5.79 -8.15
CA PHE A 130 -12.58 5.44 -8.46
C PHE A 130 -11.88 6.60 -9.16
N SER A 131 -10.75 7.04 -8.62
CA SER A 131 -9.86 8.01 -9.28
C SER A 131 -8.64 7.27 -9.83
N LEU A 132 -8.42 7.34 -11.13
CA LEU A 132 -7.31 6.66 -11.82
C LEU A 132 -6.19 7.66 -12.18
N LEU A 133 -4.95 7.30 -11.89
CA LEU A 133 -3.76 8.08 -12.22
C LEU A 133 -2.80 7.22 -13.05
N ARG A 134 -2.35 7.76 -14.19
CA ARG A 134 -1.47 7.05 -15.14
C ARG A 134 -0.01 7.46 -14.96
N PRO A 135 0.96 6.56 -15.24
CA PRO A 135 2.38 6.90 -15.18
C PRO A 135 2.76 8.06 -16.12
N VAL A 136 3.62 8.97 -15.66
CA VAL A 136 4.20 10.02 -16.51
C VAL A 136 5.30 9.41 -17.38
N LYS A 137 5.19 9.50 -18.71
CA LYS A 137 6.27 9.10 -19.63
C LYS A 137 7.48 10.02 -19.41
N LYS A 138 8.61 9.47 -18.94
CA LYS A 138 9.87 10.23 -18.93
C LYS A 138 10.29 10.52 -20.38
N SER A 139 10.31 11.79 -20.76
CA SER A 139 11.01 12.24 -21.97
C SER A 139 12.47 11.78 -21.89
N ARG A 140 12.97 11.12 -22.94
CA ARG A 140 14.41 10.88 -23.10
C ARG A 140 15.08 12.25 -23.15
N LYS A 141 15.75 12.65 -22.07
CA LYS A 141 16.79 13.68 -22.18
C LYS A 141 17.80 13.15 -23.20
N HIS A 142 17.85 13.80 -24.36
CA HIS A 142 18.88 13.61 -25.38
C HIS A 142 20.23 14.07 -24.82
#